data_AF-A0A2R6FEN8-F1
#
_entry.id   AF-A0A2R6FEN8-F1
#
_cell.length_a   1.000
_cell.length_b   1.000
_cell.length_c   1.000
_cell.angle_alpha   90.00
_cell.angle_beta   90.00
_cell.angle_gamma   90.00
#
_symmetry.space_group_name_H-M   'P 1'
#
loop_
_entity.id
_entity.type
_entity.pdbx_description
1 polymer ?
#
loop_
_entity_poly.entity_id
_entity_poly.type
_entity_poly.pdbx_seq_one_letter_code
_entity_poly.pdbx_strand_id
1 'polypeptide(L)'
;MTDSPDGGWRRAVGRAVARGVAGVGPWPLAVALVGTASAHSGSLGGAAASATVPTWLTVLTGGIVVGTTFLFTTLLTDHDAMRSVNWSRVALPAPALARRALVRGCQLVSVALLGLVLVTGLSGTTTPTRNFALLFVWTGWWAGFTMTTYLVGNTWPAFDPFRAIAGVVRRVLDALLDGSAGTVAPDRTDGGTATVPASPAPRLPEEWGVWPAVAGLLALVYVEVVSPIGSDPRSLALVVAAYGLVTVAGAVVYGRTWFDRVDPVSRVFRTYGRVAPVQRDGDGLSLRIPGTAATEEVLPDRPGETAFIVALLWVTTYDGLVATPLWARLVEPVVGAGVPAVLVYVIVLLAGFGLFLGVYRLSSRAIRERADTYVAADE
;
A
#
# COMPACT_ATOMS: atom_id res chain seq x y z
N MET A 1 0.66 54.02 12.64
CA MET A 1 1.93 53.29 12.84
C MET A 1 1.61 52.06 13.67
N THR A 2 1.27 50.96 13.00
CA THR A 2 0.73 49.73 13.59
C THR A 2 1.81 48.66 13.57
N ASP A 3 2.35 48.33 14.74
CA ASP A 3 3.27 47.21 14.94
C ASP A 3 2.49 45.88 14.91
N SER A 4 2.86 44.98 14.00
CA SER A 4 2.30 43.63 13.91
C SER A 4 3.06 42.66 14.83
N PRO A 5 2.38 41.79 15.61
CA PRO A 5 3.02 40.83 16.51
C PRO A 5 3.55 39.54 15.83
N ASP A 6 3.62 39.47 14.49
CA ASP A 6 3.84 38.21 13.75
C ASP A 6 5.29 37.69 13.71
N GLY A 7 6.26 38.44 14.23
CA GLY A 7 7.69 38.14 14.10
C GLY A 7 8.28 37.15 15.11
N GLY A 8 7.67 37.01 16.29
CA GLY A 8 8.23 36.25 17.42
C GLY A 8 8.03 34.74 17.31
N TRP A 9 6.81 34.33 16.94
CA TRP A 9 6.41 32.91 16.86
C TRP A 9 7.18 32.17 15.75
N ARG A 10 7.37 32.82 14.58
CA ARG A 10 8.12 32.26 13.45
C ARG A 10 9.59 31.98 13.79
N ARG A 11 10.20 32.84 14.61
CA ARG A 11 11.59 32.65 15.10
C ARG A 11 11.67 31.58 16.19
N ALA A 12 10.61 31.36 16.95
CA ALA A 12 10.54 30.28 17.94
C ALA A 12 10.42 28.91 17.27
N VAL A 13 9.56 28.77 16.26
CA VAL A 13 9.40 27.53 15.48
C VAL A 13 10.67 27.19 14.69
N GLY A 14 11.29 28.17 14.03
CA GLY A 14 12.54 27.95 13.30
C GLY A 14 13.68 27.43 14.19
N ARG A 15 13.75 27.90 15.45
CA ARG A 15 14.72 27.43 16.43
C ARG A 15 14.37 26.04 17.00
N ALA A 16 13.09 25.71 17.13
CA ALA A 16 12.66 24.37 17.54
C ALA A 16 12.94 23.31 16.46
N VAL A 17 12.70 23.64 15.19
CA VAL A 17 13.01 22.76 14.05
C VAL A 17 14.52 22.60 13.86
N ALA A 18 15.31 23.68 14.00
CA ALA A 18 16.77 23.59 13.94
C ALA A 18 17.36 22.74 15.09
N ARG A 19 16.77 22.81 16.29
CA ARG A 19 17.15 21.92 17.42
C ARG A 19 16.69 20.48 17.22
N GLY A 20 15.58 20.23 16.53
CA GLY A 20 15.14 18.90 16.13
C GLY A 20 16.05 18.24 15.09
N VAL A 21 16.57 19.04 14.14
CA VAL A 21 17.52 18.57 13.11
C VAL A 21 18.95 18.44 13.66
N ALA A 22 19.35 19.28 14.61
CA ALA A 22 20.61 19.11 15.36
C ALA A 22 20.52 17.99 16.42
N GLY A 23 19.31 17.55 16.76
CA GLY A 23 19.00 16.44 17.66
C GLY A 23 19.00 15.06 16.98
N VAL A 24 19.73 14.91 15.86
CA VAL A 24 20.22 13.59 15.45
C VAL A 24 21.25 13.19 16.50
N GLY A 25 20.74 12.70 17.64
CA GLY A 25 21.52 12.07 18.69
C GLY A 25 22.30 10.88 18.13
N PRO A 26 23.07 10.15 18.97
CA PRO A 26 24.06 9.17 18.54
C PRO A 26 23.47 7.89 17.92
N TRP A 27 22.33 7.96 17.21
CA TRP A 27 21.76 6.90 16.40
C TRP A 27 22.76 6.27 15.41
N PRO A 28 23.65 7.01 14.73
CA PRO A 28 24.68 6.37 13.88
C PRO A 28 25.65 5.52 14.71
N LEU A 29 25.95 5.97 15.93
CA LEU A 29 26.79 5.26 16.90
C LEU A 29 26.06 4.06 17.52
N ALA A 30 24.75 4.16 17.76
CA ALA A 30 23.92 3.04 18.19
C ALA A 30 23.80 1.95 17.10
N VAL A 31 23.69 2.34 15.83
CA VAL A 31 23.72 1.39 14.69
C VAL A 31 25.09 0.69 14.58
N ALA A 32 26.19 1.37 14.92
CA ALA A 32 27.52 0.76 14.98
C ALA A 32 27.76 -0.13 16.21
N LEU A 33 26.98 0.05 17.29
CA LEU A 33 27.06 -0.72 18.54
C LEU A 33 26.07 -1.89 18.61
N VAL A 34 25.07 -1.92 17.72
CA VAL A 34 24.21 -3.09 17.52
C VAL A 34 25.03 -4.10 16.73
N GLY A 35 25.41 -5.21 17.37
CA GLY A 35 26.02 -6.36 16.68
C GLY A 35 25.11 -6.87 15.54
N THR A 36 25.49 -7.96 14.86
CA THR A 36 24.62 -8.58 13.85
C THR A 36 23.34 -9.10 14.51
N ALA A 37 22.33 -8.24 14.65
CA ALA A 37 20.99 -8.65 14.95
C ALA A 37 20.54 -9.48 13.75
N SER A 38 20.47 -10.79 13.93
CA SER A 38 19.72 -11.62 13.01
C SER A 38 18.32 -11.02 12.99
N ALA A 39 17.94 -10.40 11.88
CA ALA A 39 16.56 -10.01 11.67
C ALA A 39 15.77 -11.31 11.80
N HIS A 40 15.10 -11.50 12.93
CA HIS A 40 14.21 -12.64 13.12
C HIS A 40 13.03 -12.38 12.20
N SER A 41 13.17 -12.73 10.92
CA SER A 41 12.09 -12.72 9.95
C SER A 41 11.17 -13.90 10.27
N GLY A 42 10.40 -13.77 11.35
CA GLY A 42 9.30 -14.67 11.63
C GLY A 42 8.20 -14.40 10.62
N SER A 43 8.26 -14.99 9.43
CA SER A 43 7.04 -15.19 8.66
C SER A 43 6.15 -16.16 9.43
N LEU A 44 4.83 -16.02 9.33
CA LEU A 44 3.87 -16.91 10.00
C LEU A 44 4.16 -18.40 9.70
N GLY A 45 4.70 -18.71 8.51
CA GLY A 45 5.11 -20.05 8.12
C GLY A 45 6.23 -20.66 8.98
N GLY A 46 7.14 -19.85 9.55
CA GLY A 46 8.19 -20.31 10.47
C GLY A 46 7.71 -20.49 11.91
N ALA A 47 6.70 -19.71 12.34
CA ALA A 47 6.12 -19.80 13.68
C ALA A 47 5.15 -21.00 13.84
N ALA A 48 4.72 -21.62 12.73
CA ALA A 48 3.91 -22.84 12.74
C ALA A 48 4.69 -24.07 13.23
N ALA A 49 6.03 -23.99 13.29
CA ALA A 49 6.84 -25.02 13.92
C ALA A 49 6.70 -24.92 15.45
N SER A 50 5.74 -25.66 16.00
CA SER A 50 5.48 -25.90 17.42
C SER A 50 4.91 -24.74 18.24
N ALA A 51 3.69 -24.30 17.91
CA ALA A 51 2.86 -23.64 18.92
C ALA A 51 2.51 -24.67 20.01
N THR A 52 2.82 -24.37 21.28
CA THR A 52 2.45 -25.19 22.45
C THR A 52 0.93 -25.34 22.60
N VAL A 53 0.16 -24.49 21.92
CA VAL A 53 -1.30 -24.42 21.98
C VAL A 53 -1.91 -25.14 20.75
N PRO A 54 -2.95 -25.98 20.92
CA PRO A 54 -3.63 -26.62 19.81
C PRO A 54 -4.16 -25.62 18.79
N THR A 55 -3.92 -25.87 17.50
CA THR A 55 -4.30 -24.97 16.40
C THR A 55 -5.80 -24.62 16.41
N TRP A 56 -6.67 -25.57 16.75
CA TRP A 56 -8.12 -25.32 16.81
C TRP A 56 -8.48 -24.25 17.85
N LEU A 57 -7.78 -24.23 18.99
CA LEU A 57 -8.02 -23.26 20.05
C LEU A 57 -7.50 -21.88 19.64
N THR A 58 -6.36 -21.81 18.96
CA THR A 58 -5.82 -20.57 18.42
C THR A 58 -6.73 -19.97 17.35
N VAL A 59 -7.24 -20.78 16.42
CA VAL A 59 -8.16 -20.33 15.37
C VAL A 59 -9.49 -19.87 15.97
N LEU A 60 -10.03 -20.62 16.93
CA LEU A 60 -11.30 -20.27 17.58
C LEU A 60 -11.19 -18.98 18.39
N THR A 61 -10.14 -18.84 19.21
CA THR A 61 -9.93 -17.61 20.00
C THR A 61 -9.64 -16.41 19.11
N GLY A 62 -8.81 -16.55 18.07
CA GLY A 62 -8.58 -15.52 17.07
C GLY A 62 -9.87 -15.10 16.36
N GLY A 63 -10.68 -16.06 15.93
CA GLY A 63 -11.98 -15.82 15.30
C GLY A 63 -12.96 -15.09 16.21
N ILE A 64 -13.05 -15.48 17.49
CA ILE A 64 -13.90 -14.81 18.48
C ILE A 64 -13.42 -13.38 18.72
N VAL A 65 -12.12 -13.14 18.90
CA VAL A 65 -11.57 -11.80 19.14
C VAL A 65 -11.84 -10.89 17.94
N VAL A 66 -11.57 -11.37 16.72
CA VAL A 66 -11.84 -10.61 15.49
C VAL A 66 -13.33 -10.34 15.34
N GLY A 67 -14.18 -11.36 15.44
CA GLY A 67 -15.63 -11.23 15.31
C GLY A 67 -16.23 -10.29 16.36
N THR A 68 -15.78 -10.38 17.61
CA THR A 68 -16.20 -9.48 18.70
C THR A 68 -15.75 -8.05 18.43
N THR A 69 -14.53 -7.85 17.93
CA THR A 69 -14.04 -6.51 17.56
C THR A 69 -14.90 -5.91 16.45
N PHE A 70 -15.23 -6.66 15.41
CA PHE A 70 -16.13 -6.21 14.34
C PHE A 70 -17.53 -5.88 14.87
N LEU A 71 -18.10 -6.73 15.72
CA LEU A 71 -19.41 -6.51 16.32
C LEU A 71 -19.40 -5.25 17.19
N PHE A 72 -18.38 -5.09 18.03
CA PHE A 72 -18.19 -3.93 18.88
C PHE A 72 -18.04 -2.65 18.04
N THR A 73 -17.18 -2.65 17.02
CA THR A 73 -17.02 -1.50 16.12
C THR A 73 -18.31 -1.20 15.36
N THR A 74 -19.09 -2.20 14.94
CA THR A 74 -20.33 -1.94 14.19
C THR A 74 -21.45 -1.40 15.09
N LEU A 75 -21.54 -1.87 16.34
CA LEU A 75 -22.63 -1.52 17.27
C LEU A 75 -22.34 -0.30 18.15
N LEU A 76 -21.08 -0.04 18.51
CA LEU A 76 -20.70 1.07 19.40
C LEU A 76 -20.11 2.28 18.68
N THR A 77 -19.94 2.24 17.35
CA THR A 77 -19.42 3.40 16.62
C THR A 77 -20.51 4.45 16.41
N ASP A 78 -20.51 5.45 17.29
CA ASP A 78 -21.21 6.71 17.07
C ASP A 78 -20.42 7.55 16.04
N HIS A 79 -20.97 7.65 14.83
CA HIS A 79 -20.35 8.35 13.72
C HIS A 79 -20.37 9.88 13.92
N ASP A 80 -21.32 10.41 14.69
CA ASP A 80 -21.44 11.83 14.97
C ASP A 80 -20.48 12.26 16.07
N ALA A 81 -20.28 11.42 17.10
CA ALA A 81 -19.22 11.61 18.09
C ALA A 81 -17.83 11.58 17.43
N MET A 82 -17.56 10.67 16.49
CA MET A 82 -16.29 10.61 15.76
C MET A 82 -16.05 11.87 14.89
N ARG A 83 -17.07 12.37 14.21
CA ARG A 83 -17.00 13.63 13.44
C ARG A 83 -16.65 14.83 14.33
N SER A 84 -17.18 14.86 15.56
CA SER A 84 -16.94 15.96 16.51
C SER A 84 -15.49 16.06 16.99
N VAL A 85 -14.73 14.96 16.99
CA VAL A 85 -13.32 14.93 17.44
C VAL A 85 -12.33 15.18 16.29
N ASN A 86 -12.77 15.02 15.03
CA ASN A 86 -11.95 15.18 13.81
C ASN A 86 -11.67 16.62 13.36
N TRP A 87 -11.92 17.62 14.21
CA TRP A 87 -11.91 19.03 13.81
C TRP A 87 -10.52 19.68 13.70
N SER A 88 -9.46 19.03 14.22
CA SER A 88 -8.13 19.65 14.31
C SER A 88 -7.30 19.48 13.03
N ARG A 89 -7.43 20.45 12.12
CA ARG A 89 -6.56 20.59 10.95
C ARG A 89 -5.30 21.37 11.32
N VAL A 90 -4.13 20.73 11.24
CA VAL A 90 -2.84 21.41 11.42
C VAL A 90 -2.17 21.56 10.07
N ALA A 91 -2.47 22.65 9.37
CA ALA A 91 -1.75 22.99 8.15
C ALA A 91 -0.28 23.27 8.50
N LEU A 92 0.61 22.36 8.12
CA LEU A 92 2.06 22.58 8.15
C LEU A 92 2.48 23.13 6.77
N PRO A 93 2.62 24.46 6.61
CA PRO A 93 3.09 25.04 5.36
C PRO A 93 4.57 24.66 5.14
N ALA A 94 4.81 23.66 4.31
CA ALA A 94 6.15 23.35 3.83
C ALA A 94 6.43 24.14 2.54
N PRO A 95 7.55 24.89 2.46
CA PRO A 95 7.97 25.57 1.24
C PRO A 95 7.99 24.59 0.07
N ALA A 96 7.40 24.98 -1.07
CA ALA A 96 7.26 24.09 -2.22
C ALA A 96 8.60 23.51 -2.71
N LEU A 97 9.70 24.27 -2.54
CA LEU A 97 11.04 23.85 -2.93
C LEU A 97 11.61 22.76 -2.01
N ALA A 98 11.50 22.93 -0.68
CA ALA A 98 11.93 21.92 0.29
C ALA A 98 11.16 20.60 0.11
N ARG A 99 9.86 20.70 -0.16
CA ARG A 99 9.01 19.54 -0.44
C ARG A 99 9.42 18.81 -1.73
N ARG A 100 9.68 19.55 -2.81
CA ARG A 100 10.17 18.96 -4.08
C ARG A 100 11.53 18.29 -3.90
N ALA A 101 12.43 18.91 -3.14
CA ALA A 101 13.75 18.35 -2.84
C ALA A 101 13.62 17.05 -2.02
N LEU A 102 12.76 17.04 -1.00
CA LEU A 102 12.48 15.85 -0.20
C LEU A 102 11.94 14.70 -1.05
N VAL A 103 10.93 14.97 -1.89
CA VAL A 103 10.36 13.94 -2.77
C VAL A 103 11.39 13.41 -3.76
N ARG A 104 12.21 14.27 -4.37
CA ARG A 104 13.32 13.81 -5.23
C ARG A 104 14.33 12.96 -4.45
N GLY A 105 14.66 13.34 -3.22
CA GLY A 105 15.51 12.55 -2.34
C GLY A 105 14.92 11.16 -2.08
N CYS A 106 13.63 11.08 -1.75
CA CYS A 106 12.93 9.82 -1.55
C CYS A 106 12.95 8.96 -2.82
N GLN A 107 12.70 9.55 -3.99
CA GLN A 107 12.76 8.85 -5.27
C GLN A 107 14.16 8.30 -5.57
N LEU A 108 15.22 9.10 -5.38
CA LEU A 108 16.59 8.66 -5.61
C LEU A 108 16.97 7.50 -4.68
N VAL A 109 16.60 7.60 -3.40
CA VAL A 109 16.81 6.53 -2.42
C VAL A 109 16.02 5.28 -2.83
N SER A 110 14.76 5.41 -3.23
CA SER A 110 13.94 4.27 -3.68
C SER A 110 14.51 3.58 -4.91
N VAL A 111 14.99 4.33 -5.90
CA VAL A 111 15.61 3.76 -7.10
C VAL A 111 16.93 3.07 -6.75
N ALA A 112 17.73 3.65 -5.83
CA ALA A 112 18.95 3.01 -5.34
C ALA A 112 18.65 1.70 -4.57
N LEU A 113 17.62 1.69 -3.73
CA LEU A 113 17.16 0.49 -3.02
C LEU A 113 16.62 -0.56 -3.99
N LEU A 114 15.88 -0.18 -5.03
CA LEU A 114 15.45 -1.09 -6.09
C LEU A 114 16.67 -1.70 -6.81
N GLY A 115 17.68 -0.89 -7.15
CA GLY A 115 18.93 -1.38 -7.72
C GLY A 115 19.62 -2.39 -6.80
N LEU A 116 19.67 -2.12 -5.50
CA LEU A 116 20.24 -3.02 -4.50
C LEU A 116 19.44 -4.33 -4.38
N VAL A 117 18.11 -4.29 -4.43
CA VAL A 117 17.23 -5.48 -4.49
C VAL A 117 17.57 -6.32 -5.72
N LEU A 118 17.68 -5.71 -6.90
CA LEU A 118 17.98 -6.45 -8.14
C LEU A 118 19.39 -7.07 -8.12
N VAL A 119 20.40 -6.30 -7.70
CA VAL A 119 21.79 -6.78 -7.63
C VAL A 119 21.94 -7.91 -6.61
N THR A 120 21.39 -7.72 -5.40
CA THR A 120 21.51 -8.72 -4.32
C THR A 120 20.60 -9.94 -4.55
N GLY A 121 19.47 -9.78 -5.24
CA GLY A 121 18.63 -10.91 -5.59
C GLY A 121 19.22 -11.78 -6.73
N LEU A 122 19.83 -11.16 -7.74
CA LEU A 122 20.42 -11.90 -8.87
C LEU A 122 21.80 -12.49 -8.55
N SER A 123 22.65 -11.70 -7.87
CA SER A 123 24.08 -12.00 -7.68
C SER A 123 24.49 -12.15 -6.21
N GLY A 124 23.59 -11.89 -5.25
CA GLY A 124 23.89 -11.97 -3.82
C GLY A 124 23.79 -13.39 -3.26
N THR A 125 23.75 -13.49 -1.94
CA THR A 125 23.73 -14.76 -1.21
C THR A 125 22.41 -15.51 -1.43
N THR A 126 22.44 -16.83 -1.60
CA THR A 126 21.21 -17.62 -1.76
C THR A 126 20.52 -17.91 -0.42
N THR A 127 21.19 -17.65 0.70
CA THR A 127 20.63 -17.85 2.04
C THR A 127 19.57 -16.78 2.35
N PRO A 128 18.29 -17.15 2.56
CA PRO A 128 17.19 -16.19 2.67
C PRO A 128 17.37 -15.13 3.76
N THR A 129 17.81 -15.57 4.95
CA THR A 129 18.01 -14.73 6.14
C THR A 129 19.21 -13.80 6.06
N ARG A 130 20.03 -13.90 5.01
CA ARG A 130 21.20 -13.04 4.77
C ARG A 130 21.10 -12.26 3.46
N ASN A 131 20.07 -12.51 2.66
CA ASN A 131 19.91 -11.84 1.39
C ASN A 131 19.15 -10.52 1.58
N PHE A 132 19.77 -9.40 1.19
CA PHE A 132 19.16 -8.09 1.31
C PHE A 132 17.83 -7.98 0.56
N ALA A 133 17.70 -8.52 -0.66
CA ALA A 133 16.47 -8.42 -1.45
C ALA A 133 15.27 -9.03 -0.70
N LEU A 134 15.44 -10.22 -0.14
CA LEU A 134 14.38 -10.88 0.63
C LEU A 134 14.06 -10.12 1.91
N LEU A 135 15.08 -9.76 2.71
CA LEU A 135 14.85 -9.03 3.96
C LEU A 135 14.22 -7.65 3.72
N PHE A 136 14.71 -6.93 2.72
CA PHE A 136 14.19 -5.61 2.39
C PHE A 136 12.77 -5.68 1.83
N VAL A 137 12.49 -6.54 0.85
CA VAL A 137 11.14 -6.61 0.25
C VAL A 137 10.11 -7.10 1.28
N TRP A 138 10.38 -8.17 2.01
CA TRP A 138 9.39 -8.76 2.93
C TRP A 138 9.32 -8.07 4.28
N THR A 139 10.47 -7.76 4.89
CA THR A 139 10.51 -7.16 6.24
C THR A 139 10.53 -5.63 6.18
N GLY A 140 11.42 -5.06 5.38
CA GLY A 140 11.59 -3.60 5.31
C GLY A 140 10.39 -2.91 4.66
N TRP A 141 10.06 -3.31 3.44
CA TRP A 141 9.04 -2.71 2.62
C TRP A 141 7.66 -3.27 2.95
N TRP A 142 7.41 -4.56 2.72
CA TRP A 142 6.05 -5.09 2.87
C TRP A 142 5.53 -4.96 4.31
N ALA A 143 6.29 -5.40 5.32
CA ALA A 143 5.88 -5.23 6.71
C ALA A 143 6.12 -3.79 7.22
N GLY A 144 7.37 -3.32 7.18
CA GLY A 144 7.76 -2.04 7.78
C GLY A 144 7.09 -0.83 7.13
N PHE A 145 7.16 -0.70 5.80
CA PHE A 145 6.56 0.44 5.11
C PHE A 145 5.02 0.46 5.22
N THR A 146 4.38 -0.72 5.23
CA THR A 146 2.93 -0.82 5.51
C THR A 146 2.58 -0.26 6.88
N MET A 147 3.35 -0.58 7.93
CA MET A 147 3.14 0.01 9.26
C MET A 147 3.26 1.53 9.24
N THR A 148 4.25 2.08 8.52
CA THR A 148 4.38 3.54 8.38
C THR A 148 3.19 4.16 7.63
N THR A 149 2.60 3.43 6.68
CA THR A 149 1.43 3.88 5.93
C THR A 149 0.21 4.00 6.82
N TYR A 150 0.02 3.05 7.75
CA TYR A 150 -1.03 3.13 8.78
C TYR A 150 -0.81 4.24 9.80
N LEU A 151 0.43 4.72 9.98
CA LEU A 151 0.75 5.76 10.97
C LEU A 151 0.74 7.17 10.37
N VAL A 152 1.33 7.34 9.18
CA VAL A 152 1.65 8.66 8.59
C VAL A 152 0.82 8.94 7.33
N GLY A 153 0.05 7.95 6.84
CA GLY A 153 -0.73 8.04 5.62
C GLY A 153 0.05 7.58 4.39
N ASN A 154 -0.56 7.75 3.22
CA ASN A 154 -0.02 7.22 1.97
C ASN A 154 1.20 8.03 1.48
N THR A 155 2.41 7.58 1.85
CA THR A 155 3.68 8.14 1.37
C THR A 155 4.25 7.41 0.15
N TRP A 156 3.60 6.33 -0.30
CA TRP A 156 4.05 5.50 -1.41
C TRP A 156 4.38 6.29 -2.68
N PRO A 157 3.58 7.28 -3.14
CA PRO A 157 3.92 8.01 -4.35
C PRO A 157 5.30 8.69 -4.31
N ALA A 158 5.81 9.07 -3.13
CA ALA A 158 7.15 9.65 -3.00
C ALA A 158 8.27 8.60 -2.98
N PHE A 159 7.96 7.38 -2.52
CA PHE A 159 8.89 6.27 -2.41
C PHE A 159 8.76 5.22 -3.53
N ASP A 160 7.87 5.43 -4.49
CA ASP A 160 7.66 4.51 -5.62
C ASP A 160 8.79 4.66 -6.66
N PRO A 161 9.71 3.66 -6.75
CA PRO A 161 10.82 3.73 -7.68
C PRO A 161 10.36 3.63 -9.14
N PHE A 162 9.27 2.92 -9.42
CA PHE A 162 8.78 2.70 -10.78
C PHE A 162 8.16 3.98 -11.33
N ARG A 163 7.44 4.73 -10.48
CA ARG A 163 6.97 6.08 -10.79
C ARG A 163 8.12 7.05 -11.05
N ALA A 164 9.20 6.97 -10.28
CA ALA A 164 10.39 7.79 -10.51
C ALA A 164 11.04 7.47 -11.86
N ILE A 165 11.23 6.19 -12.17
CA ILE A 165 11.81 5.71 -13.43
C ILE A 165 10.91 6.11 -14.61
N ALA A 166 9.61 5.85 -14.55
CA ALA A 166 8.67 6.23 -15.61
C ALA A 166 8.69 7.73 -15.90
N GLY A 167 8.77 8.57 -14.86
CA GLY A 167 8.90 10.02 -15.02
C GLY A 167 10.23 10.46 -15.66
N VAL A 168 11.33 9.70 -15.51
CA VAL A 168 12.59 9.96 -16.22
C VAL A 168 12.49 9.47 -17.67
N VAL A 169 12.07 8.23 -17.88
CA VAL A 169 11.93 7.61 -19.21
C VAL A 169 11.09 8.50 -20.11
N ARG A 170 9.96 9.00 -19.62
CA ARG A 170 9.10 9.83 -20.43
C ARG A 170 9.69 11.19 -20.77
N ARG A 171 10.38 11.85 -19.83
CA ARG A 171 11.11 13.09 -20.14
C ARG A 171 12.18 12.90 -21.21
N VAL A 172 12.82 11.74 -21.22
CA VAL A 172 13.79 11.38 -22.26
C VAL A 172 13.08 11.12 -23.60
N LEU A 173 11.97 10.38 -23.60
CA LEU A 173 11.17 10.15 -24.80
C LEU A 173 10.65 11.46 -25.41
N ASP A 174 10.07 12.34 -24.59
CA ASP A 174 9.58 13.66 -25.02
C ASP A 174 10.72 14.49 -25.63
N ALA A 175 11.90 14.49 -25.01
CA ALA A 175 13.08 15.20 -25.52
C ALA A 175 13.61 14.62 -26.85
N LEU A 176 13.49 13.30 -27.07
CA LEU A 176 13.93 12.63 -28.28
C LEU A 176 12.93 12.77 -29.44
N LEU A 177 11.63 12.75 -29.13
CA LEU A 177 10.55 12.74 -30.13
C LEU A 177 10.16 14.15 -30.58
N ASP A 178 10.10 15.13 -29.67
CA ASP A 178 9.51 16.44 -30.00
C ASP A 178 10.53 17.47 -30.50
N GLY A 179 11.85 17.24 -30.40
CA GLY A 179 12.92 18.06 -31.00
C GLY A 179 12.93 19.57 -30.64
N SER A 180 11.94 20.01 -29.87
CA SER A 180 11.63 21.39 -29.56
C SER A 180 11.40 21.43 -28.06
N ALA A 181 12.17 22.28 -27.39
CA ALA A 181 12.02 22.54 -25.97
C ALA A 181 10.71 23.30 -25.71
N GLY A 182 9.57 22.66 -25.95
CA GLY A 182 8.30 23.03 -25.35
C GLY A 182 8.43 22.72 -23.87
N THR A 183 8.78 23.74 -23.07
CA THR A 183 8.83 23.62 -21.62
C THR A 183 7.42 23.32 -21.14
N VAL A 184 7.06 22.03 -21.04
CA VAL A 184 5.80 21.61 -20.41
C VAL A 184 5.84 22.21 -19.02
N ALA A 185 5.03 23.25 -18.81
CA ALA A 185 4.98 23.95 -17.55
C ALA A 185 4.76 22.90 -16.46
N PRO A 186 5.60 22.86 -15.41
CA PRO A 186 5.39 21.92 -14.33
C PRO A 186 4.01 22.21 -13.74
N ASP A 187 3.10 21.26 -13.90
CA ASP A 187 1.74 21.25 -13.37
C ASP A 187 1.73 21.91 -11.99
N ARG A 188 1.26 23.17 -11.93
CA ARG A 188 1.46 24.07 -10.78
C ARG A 188 0.56 23.70 -9.59
N THR A 189 -0.35 22.75 -9.77
CA THR A 189 -1.40 22.42 -8.79
C THR A 189 -0.98 21.36 -7.78
N ASP A 190 0.03 20.54 -8.08
CA ASP A 190 0.19 19.30 -7.33
C ASP A 190 1.35 19.39 -6.35
N GLY A 191 1.14 20.04 -5.21
CA GLY A 191 1.62 19.59 -3.88
C GLY A 191 3.02 18.95 -3.71
N GLY A 192 3.98 19.07 -4.61
CA GLY A 192 5.25 18.33 -4.57
C GLY A 192 5.14 16.80 -4.66
N THR A 193 4.05 16.21 -5.14
CA THR A 193 4.01 14.75 -5.40
C THR A 193 4.88 14.42 -6.60
N ALA A 194 5.61 13.30 -6.51
CA ALA A 194 6.31 12.71 -7.63
C ALA A 194 5.29 12.38 -8.72
N THR A 195 5.28 13.14 -9.80
CA THR A 195 4.27 12.97 -10.85
C THR A 195 4.93 12.56 -12.15
N VAL A 196 4.44 11.44 -12.68
CA VAL A 196 4.46 11.24 -14.13
C VAL A 196 3.47 12.29 -14.66
N PRO A 197 3.86 13.19 -15.57
CA PRO A 197 2.91 14.23 -16.03
C PRO A 197 1.67 13.58 -16.71
N ALA A 198 0.58 14.33 -16.96
CA ALA A 198 -0.54 13.78 -17.73
C ALA A 198 -0.05 13.41 -19.15
N SER A 199 -0.50 12.28 -19.72
CA SER A 199 -0.20 11.93 -21.12
C SER A 199 -1.37 12.34 -22.03
N PRO A 200 -1.14 12.76 -23.28
CA PRO A 200 -2.16 12.83 -24.33
C PRO A 200 -2.60 11.44 -24.87
N ALA A 201 -2.08 10.37 -24.28
CA ALA A 201 -2.20 8.97 -24.68
C ALA A 201 -3.61 8.37 -24.45
N PRO A 202 -3.87 7.11 -24.90
CA PRO A 202 -5.19 6.47 -24.81
C PRO A 202 -5.71 6.49 -23.38
N ARG A 203 -6.95 6.95 -23.19
CA ARG A 203 -7.62 6.89 -21.90
C ARG A 203 -8.06 5.45 -21.67
N LEU A 204 -7.81 4.91 -20.47
CA LEU A 204 -8.40 3.64 -20.06
C LEU A 204 -9.93 3.75 -20.18
N PRO A 205 -10.63 2.76 -20.77
CA PRO A 205 -12.08 2.75 -20.80
C PRO A 205 -12.67 2.94 -19.39
N GLU A 206 -13.67 3.80 -19.25
CA GLU A 206 -14.27 4.10 -17.94
C GLU A 206 -14.93 2.87 -17.31
N GLU A 207 -15.47 1.99 -18.15
CA GLU A 207 -16.08 0.71 -17.78
C GLU A 207 -15.13 -0.22 -17.00
N TRP A 208 -13.83 -0.15 -17.30
CA TRP A 208 -12.84 -0.99 -16.63
C TRP A 208 -12.63 -0.54 -15.19
N GLY A 209 -12.90 0.74 -14.89
CA GLY A 209 -12.75 1.32 -13.56
C GLY A 209 -11.41 0.92 -12.93
N VAL A 210 -11.48 0.10 -11.89
CA VAL A 210 -10.33 -0.41 -11.13
C VAL A 210 -10.18 -1.94 -11.17
N TRP A 211 -10.96 -2.62 -12.01
CA TRP A 211 -10.84 -4.07 -12.21
C TRP A 211 -9.42 -4.53 -12.62
N PRO A 212 -8.65 -3.79 -13.42
CA PRO A 212 -7.26 -4.15 -13.70
C PRO A 212 -6.40 -4.26 -12.43
N ALA A 213 -6.58 -3.36 -11.45
CA ALA A 213 -5.87 -3.47 -10.17
C ALA A 213 -6.37 -4.64 -9.32
N VAL A 214 -7.66 -5.00 -9.40
CA VAL A 214 -8.20 -6.20 -8.74
C VAL A 214 -7.52 -7.45 -9.30
N ALA A 215 -7.49 -7.57 -10.64
CA ALA A 215 -6.82 -8.68 -11.31
C ALA A 215 -5.32 -8.70 -11.00
N GLY A 216 -4.66 -7.54 -11.01
CA GLY A 216 -3.25 -7.40 -10.66
C GLY A 216 -2.94 -7.82 -9.23
N LEU A 217 -3.81 -7.47 -8.26
CA LEU A 217 -3.67 -7.87 -6.87
C LEU A 217 -3.80 -9.38 -6.70
N LEU A 218 -4.84 -9.99 -7.30
CA LEU A 218 -5.02 -11.44 -7.27
C LEU A 218 -3.86 -12.17 -7.96
N ALA A 219 -3.36 -11.64 -9.09
CA ALA A 219 -2.22 -12.22 -9.79
C ALA A 219 -0.93 -12.14 -8.96
N LEU A 220 -0.66 -11.02 -8.29
CA LEU A 220 0.51 -10.84 -7.44
C LEU A 220 0.51 -11.86 -6.29
N VAL A 221 -0.64 -12.04 -5.65
CA VAL A 221 -0.81 -12.98 -4.53
C VAL A 221 -0.73 -14.42 -5.00
N TYR A 222 -1.31 -14.71 -6.17
CA TYR A 222 -1.17 -16.02 -6.78
C TYR A 222 0.29 -16.38 -7.05
N VAL A 223 1.06 -15.45 -7.62
CA VAL A 223 2.50 -15.62 -7.82
C VAL A 223 3.21 -15.79 -6.48
N GLU A 224 2.91 -14.96 -5.49
CA GLU A 224 3.48 -15.08 -4.14
C GLU A 224 3.27 -16.45 -3.52
N VAL A 225 2.06 -17.00 -3.61
CA VAL A 225 1.70 -18.25 -2.97
C VAL A 225 2.25 -19.47 -3.72
N VAL A 226 2.25 -19.45 -5.05
CA VAL A 226 2.61 -20.64 -5.86
C VAL A 226 4.10 -20.65 -6.22
N SER A 227 4.78 -19.51 -6.20
CA SER A 227 6.19 -19.40 -6.57
C SER A 227 7.11 -19.30 -5.35
N PRO A 228 8.41 -19.66 -5.48
CA PRO A 228 9.35 -19.63 -4.37
C PRO A 228 9.86 -18.21 -4.03
N ILE A 229 9.17 -17.13 -4.41
CA ILE A 229 9.67 -15.75 -4.25
C ILE A 229 9.88 -15.34 -2.78
N GLY A 230 9.26 -16.04 -1.83
CA GLY A 230 9.49 -15.85 -0.40
C GLY A 230 10.82 -16.45 0.11
N SER A 231 11.44 -17.34 -0.67
CA SER A 231 12.63 -18.09 -0.25
C SER A 231 13.78 -18.07 -1.26
N ASP A 232 13.52 -17.77 -2.53
CA ASP A 232 14.54 -17.69 -3.56
C ASP A 232 14.77 -16.23 -3.99
N PRO A 233 15.94 -15.64 -3.68
CA PRO A 233 16.25 -14.25 -4.03
C PRO A 233 16.22 -13.98 -5.54
N ARG A 234 16.59 -14.97 -6.37
CA ARG A 234 16.62 -14.80 -7.83
C ARG A 234 15.22 -14.71 -8.41
N SER A 235 14.35 -15.64 -8.03
CA SER A 235 12.92 -15.59 -8.39
C SER A 235 12.29 -14.27 -7.95
N LEU A 236 12.57 -13.79 -6.73
CA LEU A 236 12.08 -12.50 -6.26
C LEU A 236 12.55 -11.34 -7.17
N ALA A 237 13.86 -11.27 -7.46
CA ALA A 237 14.40 -10.20 -8.30
C ALA A 237 13.81 -10.19 -9.72
N LEU A 238 13.59 -11.38 -10.30
CA LEU A 238 12.96 -11.51 -11.62
C LEU A 238 11.50 -11.04 -11.59
N VAL A 239 10.72 -11.39 -10.56
CA VAL A 239 9.34 -10.92 -10.41
C VAL A 239 9.29 -9.42 -10.19
N VAL A 240 10.16 -8.85 -9.34
CA VAL A 240 10.26 -7.41 -9.12
C VAL A 240 10.66 -6.68 -10.41
N ALA A 241 11.59 -7.23 -11.19
CA ALA A 241 11.98 -6.67 -12.48
C ALA A 241 10.83 -6.73 -13.50
N ALA A 242 10.13 -7.87 -13.61
CA ALA A 242 8.99 -8.02 -14.51
C ALA A 242 7.85 -7.07 -14.15
N TYR A 243 7.47 -7.02 -12.86
CA TYR A 243 6.50 -6.06 -12.33
C TYR A 243 6.93 -4.62 -12.62
N GLY A 244 8.20 -4.30 -12.43
CA GLY A 244 8.75 -2.97 -12.68
C GLY A 244 8.69 -2.58 -14.15
N LEU A 245 9.03 -3.49 -15.07
CA LEU A 245 8.93 -3.27 -16.50
C LEU A 245 7.48 -3.00 -16.94
N VAL A 246 6.54 -3.83 -16.49
CA VAL A 246 5.10 -3.65 -16.78
C VAL A 246 4.60 -2.32 -16.21
N THR A 247 4.99 -1.98 -14.97
CA THR A 247 4.57 -0.75 -14.29
C THR A 247 5.14 0.49 -14.98
N VAL A 248 6.42 0.48 -15.35
CA VAL A 248 7.06 1.60 -16.04
C VAL A 248 6.47 1.77 -17.45
N ALA A 249 6.32 0.69 -18.21
CA ALA A 249 5.71 0.75 -19.54
C ALA A 249 4.27 1.26 -19.47
N GLY A 250 3.48 0.70 -18.55
CA GLY A 250 2.11 1.14 -18.29
C GLY A 250 2.01 2.60 -17.87
N ALA A 251 2.90 3.07 -17.01
CA ALA A 251 2.95 4.47 -16.59
C ALA A 251 3.41 5.43 -17.69
N VAL A 252 4.30 4.99 -18.59
CA VAL A 252 4.70 5.79 -19.77
C VAL A 252 3.50 5.95 -20.71
N VAL A 253 2.75 4.87 -20.96
CA VAL A 253 1.56 4.89 -21.83
C VAL A 253 0.41 5.65 -21.17
N TYR A 254 -0.04 5.26 -19.98
CA TYR A 254 -1.27 5.76 -19.36
C TYR A 254 -1.06 6.91 -18.36
N GLY A 255 0.18 7.30 -18.09
CA GLY A 255 0.51 8.38 -17.16
C GLY A 255 0.08 8.07 -15.72
N ARG A 256 -0.46 9.08 -15.03
CA ARG A 256 -0.94 8.96 -13.65
C ARG A 256 -2.06 7.92 -13.50
N THR A 257 -2.89 7.76 -14.53
CA THR A 257 -4.02 6.82 -14.57
C THR A 257 -3.59 5.37 -14.28
N TRP A 258 -2.37 4.98 -14.67
CA TRP A 258 -1.83 3.66 -14.35
C TRP A 258 -1.83 3.41 -12.84
N PHE A 259 -1.25 4.32 -12.07
CA PHE A 259 -1.16 4.19 -10.62
C PHE A 259 -2.49 4.43 -9.90
N ASP A 260 -3.44 5.07 -10.58
CA ASP A 260 -4.76 5.33 -10.03
C ASP A 260 -5.71 4.15 -10.21
N ARG A 261 -5.63 3.44 -11.35
CA ARG A 261 -6.62 2.42 -11.76
C ARG A 261 -6.06 1.02 -12.00
N VAL A 262 -4.77 0.87 -12.29
CA VAL A 262 -4.18 -0.39 -12.77
C VAL A 262 -3.19 -0.98 -11.79
N ASP A 263 -2.31 -0.16 -11.23
CA ASP A 263 -1.28 -0.64 -10.30
C ASP A 263 -1.92 -1.12 -8.97
N PRO A 264 -1.86 -2.42 -8.64
CA PRO A 264 -2.36 -2.93 -7.37
C PRO A 264 -1.58 -2.37 -6.18
N VAL A 265 -0.26 -2.17 -6.28
CA VAL A 265 0.57 -1.78 -5.14
C VAL A 265 0.27 -0.34 -4.70
N SER A 266 0.22 0.60 -5.64
CA SER A 266 -0.20 1.98 -5.34
C SER A 266 -1.59 2.04 -4.72
N ARG A 267 -2.48 1.15 -5.15
CA ARG A 267 -3.84 1.05 -4.66
C ARG A 267 -3.95 0.43 -3.27
N VAL A 268 -3.13 -0.56 -2.94
CA VAL A 268 -3.02 -1.11 -1.58
C VAL A 268 -2.59 0.00 -0.62
N PHE A 269 -1.49 0.69 -0.89
CA PHE A 269 -1.00 1.75 0.00
C PHE A 269 -1.94 2.96 0.07
N ARG A 270 -2.65 3.29 -1.01
CA ARG A 270 -3.73 4.29 -0.98
C ARG A 270 -4.85 3.87 -0.04
N THR A 271 -5.23 2.60 -0.06
CA THR A 271 -6.31 2.07 0.79
C THR A 271 -5.88 2.00 2.25
N TYR A 272 -4.67 1.50 2.55
CA TYR A 272 -4.12 1.49 3.91
C TYR A 272 -3.94 2.90 4.47
N GLY A 273 -3.49 3.85 3.65
CA GLY A 273 -3.30 5.24 4.05
C GLY A 273 -4.58 5.93 4.52
N ARG A 274 -5.78 5.49 4.10
CA ARG A 274 -7.07 6.03 4.56
C ARG A 274 -7.37 5.73 6.03
N VAL A 275 -6.72 4.73 6.60
CA VAL A 275 -6.88 4.39 8.02
C VAL A 275 -5.96 5.24 8.90
N ALA A 276 -4.95 5.90 8.31
CA ALA A 276 -3.96 6.64 9.07
C ALA A 276 -4.53 7.88 9.77
N PRO A 277 -4.00 8.23 10.96
CA PRO A 277 -4.37 9.45 11.65
C PRO A 277 -3.87 10.69 10.91
N VAL A 278 -2.73 10.61 10.24
CA VAL A 278 -2.21 11.72 9.42
C VAL A 278 -2.74 11.57 8.00
N GLN A 279 -3.62 12.49 7.61
CA GLN A 279 -4.15 12.59 6.25
C GLN A 279 -3.57 13.80 5.55
N ARG A 280 -3.41 13.69 4.23
CA ARG A 280 -2.98 14.80 3.39
C ARG A 280 -4.18 15.31 2.59
N ASP A 281 -4.58 16.54 2.86
CA ASP A 281 -5.67 17.22 2.18
C ASP A 281 -5.10 18.31 1.23
N GLY A 282 -5.95 18.94 0.43
CA GLY A 282 -5.55 19.98 -0.55
C GLY A 282 -4.75 21.13 0.07
N ASP A 283 -5.07 21.50 1.31
CA ASP A 283 -4.51 22.67 2.01
C ASP A 283 -3.39 22.35 3.02
N GLY A 284 -3.07 21.06 3.24
CA GLY A 284 -2.04 20.69 4.21
C GLY A 284 -2.16 19.27 4.77
N LEU A 285 -1.62 19.08 5.97
CA LEU A 285 -1.78 17.85 6.74
C LEU A 285 -2.96 18.03 7.71
N SER A 286 -3.77 16.99 7.87
CA SER A 286 -4.83 16.95 8.87
C SER A 286 -4.56 15.78 9.81
N LEU A 287 -4.81 15.98 11.11
CA LEU A 287 -4.74 14.92 12.09
C LEU A 287 -6.17 14.49 12.42
N ARG A 288 -6.44 13.20 12.27
CA ARG A 288 -7.75 12.58 12.47
C ARG A 288 -7.60 11.38 13.38
N ILE A 289 -8.71 10.93 13.95
CA ILE A 289 -8.74 9.63 14.62
C ILE A 289 -8.52 8.53 13.57
N PRO A 290 -7.65 7.53 13.82
CA PRO A 290 -7.43 6.43 12.90
C PRO A 290 -8.76 5.80 12.42
N GLY A 291 -8.87 5.52 11.12
CA GLY A 291 -10.02 4.86 10.50
C GLY A 291 -11.20 5.77 10.15
N THR A 292 -11.31 6.99 10.71
CA THR A 292 -12.45 7.88 10.44
C THR A 292 -12.51 8.43 9.02
N ALA A 293 -11.37 8.64 8.36
CA ALA A 293 -11.36 9.05 6.96
C ALA A 293 -11.95 7.96 6.05
N ALA A 294 -11.84 6.68 6.44
CA ALA A 294 -12.42 5.57 5.68
C ALA A 294 -13.96 5.52 5.77
N THR A 295 -14.58 6.14 6.78
CA THR A 295 -16.04 6.22 6.93
C THR A 295 -16.62 7.50 6.34
N GLU A 296 -15.87 8.61 6.34
CA GLU A 296 -16.31 9.90 5.80
C GLU A 296 -16.06 10.06 4.29
N GLU A 297 -14.94 9.55 3.78
CA GLU A 297 -14.58 9.68 2.36
C GLU A 297 -15.15 8.52 1.54
N VAL A 298 -16.35 8.73 1.00
CA VAL A 298 -16.98 7.83 0.05
C VAL A 298 -15.98 7.53 -1.08
N LEU A 299 -15.85 6.24 -1.42
CA LEU A 299 -15.03 5.82 -2.56
C LEU A 299 -15.55 6.54 -3.82
N PRO A 300 -14.66 6.90 -4.77
CA PRO A 300 -15.11 7.42 -6.04
C PRO A 300 -16.13 6.49 -6.68
N ASP A 301 -17.19 7.03 -7.27
CA ASP A 301 -18.18 6.21 -7.95
C ASP A 301 -17.59 5.66 -9.26
N ARG A 302 -16.92 4.50 -9.15
CA ARG A 302 -16.24 3.83 -10.26
C ARG A 302 -16.38 2.31 -10.15
N PRO A 303 -16.48 1.61 -11.30
CA PRO A 303 -16.50 0.15 -11.31
C PRO A 303 -15.27 -0.45 -10.60
N GLY A 304 -15.50 -1.42 -9.72
CA GLY A 304 -14.43 -2.22 -9.10
C GLY A 304 -13.81 -1.64 -7.82
N GLU A 305 -14.18 -0.43 -7.38
CA GLU A 305 -13.65 0.15 -6.13
C GLU A 305 -13.91 -0.73 -4.91
N THR A 306 -15.17 -1.12 -4.71
CA THR A 306 -15.55 -2.06 -3.64
C THR A 306 -14.94 -3.44 -3.84
N ALA A 307 -14.86 -3.90 -5.10
CA ALA A 307 -14.28 -5.20 -5.42
C ALA A 307 -12.79 -5.26 -5.04
N PHE A 308 -12.05 -4.15 -5.18
CA PHE A 308 -10.66 -4.05 -4.75
C PHE A 308 -10.51 -4.19 -3.23
N ILE A 309 -11.39 -3.56 -2.45
CA ILE A 309 -11.38 -3.70 -0.98
C ILE A 309 -11.70 -5.14 -0.57
N VAL A 310 -12.72 -5.73 -1.20
CA VAL A 310 -13.06 -7.14 -0.96
C VAL A 310 -11.91 -8.06 -1.36
N ALA A 311 -11.22 -7.78 -2.47
CA ALA A 311 -10.04 -8.52 -2.89
C ALA A 311 -8.91 -8.41 -1.86
N LEU A 312 -8.68 -7.22 -1.30
CA LEU A 312 -7.67 -6.99 -0.27
C LEU A 312 -7.94 -7.83 1.00
N LEU A 313 -9.20 -7.88 1.44
CA LEU A 313 -9.63 -8.72 2.57
C LEU A 313 -9.51 -10.22 2.24
N TRP A 314 -9.91 -10.60 1.03
CA TRP A 314 -9.87 -11.98 0.57
C TRP A 314 -8.44 -12.50 0.45
N VAL A 315 -7.53 -11.72 -0.11
CA VAL A 315 -6.12 -12.10 -0.30
C VAL A 315 -5.44 -12.51 1.00
N THR A 316 -5.62 -11.73 2.07
CA THR A 316 -5.07 -12.08 3.39
C THR A 316 -5.73 -13.34 3.96
N THR A 317 -7.03 -13.51 3.74
CA THR A 317 -7.76 -14.72 4.15
C THR A 317 -7.25 -15.95 3.38
N TYR A 318 -7.02 -15.82 2.09
CA TYR A 318 -6.50 -16.84 1.21
C TYR A 318 -5.09 -17.26 1.61
N ASP A 319 -4.19 -16.30 1.86
CA ASP A 319 -2.82 -16.56 2.34
C ASP A 319 -2.84 -17.34 3.67
N GLY A 320 -3.67 -16.90 4.62
CA GLY A 320 -3.87 -17.61 5.89
C GLY A 320 -4.41 -19.03 5.71
N LEU A 321 -5.36 -19.24 4.78
CA LEU A 321 -5.95 -20.55 4.49
C LEU A 321 -4.90 -21.52 3.92
N VAL A 322 -4.17 -21.10 2.87
CA VAL A 322 -3.22 -21.97 2.17
C VAL A 322 -1.98 -22.31 3.00
N ALA A 323 -1.67 -21.49 4.02
CA ALA A 323 -0.62 -21.76 4.99
C ALA A 323 -1.01 -22.82 6.04
N THR A 324 -2.28 -23.26 6.11
CA THR A 324 -2.71 -24.22 7.14
C THR A 324 -2.36 -25.68 6.79
N PRO A 325 -2.10 -26.55 7.80
CA PRO A 325 -1.96 -27.99 7.57
C PRO A 325 -3.24 -28.65 7.04
N LEU A 326 -4.41 -28.07 7.34
CA LEU A 326 -5.70 -28.55 6.82
C LEU A 326 -5.75 -28.42 5.29
N TRP A 327 -5.31 -27.28 4.76
CA TRP A 327 -5.28 -27.04 3.32
C TRP A 327 -4.45 -28.09 2.58
N ALA A 328 -3.24 -28.41 3.08
CA ALA A 328 -2.40 -29.44 2.50
C ALA A 328 -3.13 -30.80 2.39
N ARG A 329 -3.84 -31.21 3.46
CA ARG A 329 -4.64 -32.46 3.47
C ARG A 329 -5.82 -32.45 2.49
N LEU A 330 -6.43 -31.28 2.26
CA LEU A 330 -7.53 -31.15 1.31
C LEU A 330 -7.06 -31.18 -0.14
N VAL A 331 -5.89 -30.62 -0.43
CA VAL A 331 -5.33 -30.53 -1.79
C VAL A 331 -4.66 -31.83 -2.23
N GLU A 332 -4.03 -32.57 -1.31
CA GLU A 332 -3.32 -33.83 -1.61
C GLU A 332 -4.12 -34.85 -2.44
N PRO A 333 -5.38 -35.20 -2.12
CA PRO A 333 -6.15 -36.14 -2.94
C PRO A 333 -6.51 -35.59 -4.33
N VAL A 334 -6.71 -34.28 -4.45
CA VAL A 334 -7.06 -33.61 -5.72
C VAL A 334 -5.85 -33.62 -6.66
N VAL A 335 -4.66 -33.34 -6.12
CA VAL A 335 -3.40 -33.42 -6.86
C VAL A 335 -3.06 -34.87 -7.19
N GLY A 336 -3.29 -35.79 -6.25
CA GLY A 336 -3.13 -37.24 -6.47
C GLY A 336 -4.04 -37.80 -7.57
N ALA A 337 -5.20 -37.19 -7.80
CA ALA A 337 -6.11 -37.52 -8.91
C ALA A 337 -5.66 -36.94 -10.26
N GLY A 338 -4.52 -36.22 -10.33
CA GLY A 338 -3.91 -35.71 -11.55
C GLY A 338 -4.20 -34.24 -11.86
N VAL A 339 -4.88 -33.50 -10.98
CA VAL A 339 -5.11 -32.06 -11.16
C VAL A 339 -3.84 -31.29 -10.74
N PRO A 340 -3.26 -30.43 -11.60
CA PRO A 340 -2.08 -29.64 -11.22
C PRO A 340 -2.38 -28.73 -10.01
N ALA A 341 -1.50 -28.74 -8.99
CA ALA A 341 -1.67 -27.92 -7.79
C ALA A 341 -1.83 -26.42 -8.13
N VAL A 342 -1.03 -25.94 -9.09
CA VAL A 342 -1.10 -24.58 -9.66
C VAL A 342 -2.53 -24.21 -10.07
N LEU A 343 -3.26 -25.14 -10.70
CA LEU A 343 -4.65 -24.94 -11.12
C LEU A 343 -5.62 -24.94 -9.92
N VAL A 344 -5.42 -25.82 -8.95
CA VAL A 344 -6.24 -25.85 -7.72
C VAL A 344 -6.17 -24.51 -7.00
N TYR A 345 -4.95 -23.97 -6.85
CA TYR A 345 -4.71 -22.69 -6.16
C TYR A 345 -5.38 -21.52 -6.88
N VAL A 346 -5.26 -21.40 -8.21
CA VAL A 346 -5.92 -20.30 -8.94
C VAL A 346 -7.45 -20.44 -8.90
N ILE A 347 -7.99 -21.66 -8.99
CA ILE A 347 -9.44 -21.89 -8.91
C ILE A 347 -9.97 -21.45 -7.54
N VAL A 348 -9.32 -21.86 -6.46
CA VAL A 348 -9.77 -21.49 -5.11
C VAL A 348 -9.60 -20.00 -4.85
N LEU A 349 -8.52 -19.38 -5.34
CA LEU A 349 -8.34 -17.93 -5.27
C LEU A 349 -9.50 -17.19 -5.95
N LEU A 350 -9.86 -17.56 -7.19
CA LEU A 350 -10.92 -16.89 -7.94
C LEU A 350 -12.32 -17.20 -7.40
N ALA A 351 -12.58 -18.46 -7.04
CA ALA A 351 -13.87 -18.89 -6.50
C ALA A 351 -14.13 -18.25 -5.14
N GLY A 352 -13.14 -18.22 -4.24
CA GLY A 352 -13.27 -17.59 -2.94
C GLY A 352 -13.42 -16.07 -3.03
N PHE A 353 -12.70 -15.41 -3.94
CA PHE A 353 -12.92 -13.98 -4.23
C PHE A 353 -14.36 -13.73 -4.71
N GLY A 354 -14.84 -14.52 -5.67
CA GLY A 354 -16.20 -14.42 -6.20
C GLY A 354 -17.25 -14.65 -5.11
N LEU A 355 -17.02 -15.61 -4.22
CA LEU A 355 -17.88 -15.88 -3.06
C LEU A 355 -17.92 -14.68 -2.10
N PHE A 356 -16.76 -14.14 -1.70
CA PHE A 356 -16.68 -12.99 -0.79
C PHE A 356 -17.39 -11.77 -1.38
N LEU A 357 -17.16 -11.48 -2.66
CA LEU A 357 -17.81 -10.39 -3.37
C LEU A 357 -19.32 -10.62 -3.50
N GLY A 358 -19.74 -11.85 -3.77
CA GLY A 358 -21.13 -12.26 -3.82
C GLY A 358 -21.85 -12.07 -2.48
N VAL A 359 -21.26 -12.58 -1.39
CA VAL A 359 -21.78 -12.44 -0.02
C VAL A 359 -21.88 -10.97 0.37
N TYR A 360 -20.86 -10.16 0.08
CA TYR A 360 -20.88 -8.72 0.34
C TYR A 360 -22.04 -8.03 -0.41
N ARG A 361 -22.20 -8.33 -1.71
CA ARG A 361 -23.26 -7.73 -2.54
C ARG A 361 -24.65 -8.15 -2.09
N LEU A 362 -24.84 -9.43 -1.75
CA LEU A 362 -26.10 -9.97 -1.24
C LEU A 362 -26.46 -9.33 0.11
N SER A 363 -25.49 -9.25 1.03
CA SER A 363 -25.68 -8.63 2.34
C SER A 363 -26.02 -7.15 2.19
N SER A 364 -25.32 -6.42 1.32
CA SER A 364 -25.59 -5.00 1.06
C SER A 364 -26.98 -4.76 0.49
N ARG A 365 -27.45 -5.62 -0.42
CA ARG A 365 -28.82 -5.56 -0.96
C ARG A 365 -29.85 -5.85 0.13
N ALA A 366 -29.67 -6.93 0.89
CA ALA A 366 -30.58 -7.30 1.96
C ALA A 366 -30.67 -6.23 3.06
N ILE A 367 -29.56 -5.54 3.38
CA ILE A 367 -29.56 -4.41 4.32
C ILE A 367 -30.35 -3.24 3.75
N ARG A 368 -30.15 -2.86 2.48
CA ARG A 368 -30.92 -1.78 1.84
C ARG A 368 -32.43 -2.04 1.81
N GLU A 369 -32.83 -3.30 1.69
CA GLU A 369 -34.24 -3.68 1.68
C GLU A 369 -34.88 -3.76 3.08
N ARG A 370 -34.09 -3.96 4.13
CA ARG A 370 -34.60 -4.28 5.48
C ARG A 370 -34.28 -3.25 6.56
N ALA A 371 -33.28 -2.41 6.35
CA ALA A 371 -32.85 -1.42 7.33
C ALA A 371 -33.41 -0.04 6.96
N ASP A 372 -34.28 0.50 7.81
CA ASP A 372 -34.66 1.91 7.76
C ASP A 372 -33.39 2.75 7.94
N THR A 373 -33.03 3.49 6.90
CA THR A 373 -31.81 4.30 6.92
C THR A 373 -32.15 5.65 7.54
N TYR A 374 -31.38 6.11 8.52
CA TYR A 374 -31.56 7.42 9.19
C TYR A 374 -31.35 8.65 8.29
N VAL A 375 -31.10 8.45 7.00
CA VAL A 375 -31.09 9.51 6.00
C VAL A 375 -32.49 9.53 5.40
N ALA A 376 -33.33 10.44 5.90
CA ALA A 376 -34.53 10.83 5.16
C ALA A 376 -34.08 11.20 3.74
N ALA A 377 -34.73 10.62 2.74
CA ALA A 377 -34.70 11.24 1.42
C ALA A 377 -35.33 12.62 1.61
N ASP A 378 -34.51 13.67 1.60
CA ASP A 378 -35.00 15.04 1.61
C ASP A 378 -36.04 15.17 0.47
N GLU A 379 -37.23 15.64 0.83
CA GLU A 379 -38.27 16.10 -0.09
C GLU A 379 -37.80 17.27 -0.96
#